data_AF-A0A9P6C4Z2-F1
#
_entry.id   AF-A0A9P6C4Z2-F1
#
_cell.length_a   1.000
_cell.length_b   1.000
_cell.length_c   1.000
_cell.angle_alpha   90.00
_cell.angle_beta   90.00
_cell.angle_gamma   90.00
#
_symmetry.space_group_name_H-M   'P 1'
#
loop_
_entity.id
_entity.type
_entity.pdbx_description
1 polymer ?
#
loop_
_entity_poly.entity_id
_entity_poly.type
_entity_poly.pdbx_seq_one_letter_code
_entity_poly.pdbx_strand_id
1 'polypeptide(L)'
;MLDLAKKCGRQALADSIEQHWLKELFISSKKGQFSLLEDSLGVAETSEDLRHFHAQLYYTHLKATGAFDAGASNNIALDIANAGATMDQSLLAFNNSRRMRICNGFWSLSRLRLRLSIAPKLGDNALCSNHAHDCIPRWELWWRDVLDEAADLGQGLSDPGALIRRVQRNIAEPILGRSGAVIPCDGLIRSQVKQMVRDYDSSLADRFIIP
;
A
#
# COMPACT_ATOMS: atom_id res chain seq x y z
N MET A 1 -10.40 -24.51 7.57
CA MET A 1 -11.65 -23.73 7.62
C MET A 1 -11.74 -22.70 6.50
N LEU A 2 -10.71 -21.87 6.26
CA LEU A 2 -10.73 -20.87 5.19
C LEU A 2 -10.97 -21.47 3.78
N ASP A 3 -10.17 -22.47 3.40
CA ASP A 3 -10.31 -23.19 2.13
C ASP A 3 -11.71 -23.84 1.97
N LEU A 4 -12.25 -24.41 3.04
CA LEU A 4 -13.61 -24.95 3.06
C LEU A 4 -14.68 -23.87 2.86
N ALA A 5 -14.53 -22.71 3.52
CA ALA A 5 -15.46 -21.59 3.36
C ALA A 5 -15.47 -21.06 1.91
N LYS A 6 -14.30 -20.95 1.27
CA LYS A 6 -14.18 -20.59 -0.16
C LYS A 6 -14.82 -21.65 -1.06
N LYS A 7 -14.49 -22.93 -0.88
CA LYS A 7 -15.06 -24.05 -1.67
C LYS A 7 -16.58 -24.17 -1.53
N CYS A 8 -17.14 -23.80 -0.38
CA CYS A 8 -18.58 -23.77 -0.15
C CYS A 8 -19.27 -22.45 -0.58
N GLY A 9 -18.56 -21.53 -1.24
CA GLY A 9 -19.11 -20.25 -1.70
C GLY A 9 -19.50 -19.28 -0.58
N ARG A 10 -18.97 -19.46 0.64
CA ARG A 10 -19.27 -18.63 1.82
C ARG A 10 -18.30 -17.45 1.90
N GLN A 11 -18.37 -16.54 0.93
CA GLN A 11 -17.39 -15.45 0.79
C GLN A 11 -17.31 -14.54 2.02
N ALA A 12 -18.44 -14.14 2.60
CA ALA A 12 -18.44 -13.30 3.81
C ALA A 12 -17.74 -13.96 5.02
N LEU A 13 -17.85 -15.28 5.16
CA LEU A 13 -17.15 -16.03 6.21
C LEU A 13 -15.66 -16.11 5.92
N ALA A 14 -15.28 -16.38 4.66
CA ALA A 14 -13.88 -16.38 4.25
C ALA A 14 -13.22 -15.02 4.54
N ASP A 15 -13.88 -13.92 4.14
CA ASP A 15 -13.39 -12.57 4.38
C ASP A 15 -13.22 -12.28 5.88
N SER A 16 -14.18 -12.72 6.71
CA SER A 16 -14.08 -12.58 8.17
C SER A 16 -12.89 -13.36 8.76
N ILE A 17 -12.60 -14.55 8.25
CA ILE A 17 -11.46 -15.37 8.70
C ILE A 17 -10.15 -14.70 8.28
N GLU A 18 -10.05 -14.27 7.02
CA GLU A 18 -8.88 -13.57 6.48
C GLU A 18 -8.58 -12.31 7.31
N GLN A 19 -9.58 -11.45 7.55
CA GLN A 19 -9.40 -10.24 8.35
C GLN A 19 -8.99 -10.53 9.80
N HIS A 20 -9.54 -11.58 10.41
CA HIS A 20 -9.14 -11.99 11.75
C HIS A 20 -7.66 -12.40 11.79
N TRP A 21 -7.21 -13.22 10.83
CA TRP A 21 -5.83 -13.64 10.74
C TRP A 21 -4.87 -12.47 10.50
N LEU A 22 -5.21 -11.54 9.60
CA LEU A 22 -4.38 -10.35 9.35
C LEU A 22 -4.24 -9.48 10.60
N LYS A 23 -5.32 -9.30 11.36
CA LYS A 23 -5.29 -8.53 12.61
C LYS A 23 -4.38 -9.19 13.65
N GLU A 24 -4.56 -10.48 13.90
CA GLU A 24 -3.76 -11.22 14.87
C GLU A 24 -2.29 -11.29 14.45
N LEU A 25 -2.03 -11.50 13.16
CA LEU A 25 -0.68 -11.51 12.59
C LEU A 25 0.05 -10.18 12.81
N PHE A 26 -0.65 -9.06 12.62
CA PHE A 26 -0.06 -7.74 12.84
C PHE A 26 0.38 -7.58 14.30
N ILE A 27 -0.44 -8.03 15.25
CA ILE A 27 -0.15 -7.97 16.68
C ILE A 27 0.99 -8.93 17.04
N SER A 28 0.99 -10.15 16.52
CA SER A 28 2.00 -11.17 16.84
C SER A 28 3.36 -10.81 16.24
N SER A 29 3.40 -10.35 14.99
CA SER A 29 4.63 -9.98 14.30
C SER A 29 5.32 -8.79 14.98
N LYS A 30 4.56 -7.82 15.51
CA LYS A 30 5.09 -6.74 16.35
C LYS A 30 5.80 -7.23 17.61
N LYS A 31 5.40 -8.39 18.13
CA LYS A 31 6.01 -9.05 19.29
C LYS A 31 7.12 -10.02 18.91
N GLY A 32 7.49 -10.11 17.63
CA GLY A 32 8.46 -11.08 17.12
C GLY A 32 7.94 -12.53 17.11
N GLN A 33 6.62 -12.74 17.14
CA GLN A 33 6.01 -14.07 17.12
C GLN A 33 5.55 -14.41 15.69
N PHE A 34 6.21 -15.42 15.09
CA PHE A 34 6.05 -15.77 13.68
C PHE A 34 5.25 -17.05 13.41
N SER A 35 4.88 -17.82 14.43
CA SER A 35 4.14 -19.09 14.24
C SER A 35 2.82 -18.90 13.49
N LEU A 36 2.05 -17.85 13.82
CA LEU A 36 0.80 -17.53 13.13
C LEU A 36 1.03 -17.20 11.64
N LEU A 37 2.16 -16.59 11.31
CA LEU A 37 2.51 -16.32 9.91
C LEU A 37 2.84 -17.62 9.18
N GLU A 38 3.59 -18.52 9.80
CA GLU A 38 3.91 -19.81 9.19
C GLU A 38 2.67 -20.67 8.94
N ASP A 39 1.78 -20.75 9.93
CA ASP A 39 0.52 -21.49 9.83
C ASP A 39 -0.38 -20.90 8.74
N SER A 40 -0.50 -19.57 8.70
CA SER A 40 -1.33 -18.89 7.71
C SER A 40 -0.77 -19.00 6.29
N LEU A 41 0.55 -18.91 6.12
CA LEU A 41 1.22 -19.16 4.85
C LEU A 41 1.07 -20.62 4.41
N GLY A 42 1.15 -21.58 5.33
CA GLY A 42 0.92 -23.00 5.01
C GLY A 42 -0.47 -23.25 4.42
N VAL A 43 -1.49 -22.51 4.87
CA VAL A 43 -2.83 -22.58 4.29
C VAL A 43 -2.92 -21.82 2.97
N ALA A 44 -2.40 -20.60 2.90
CA ALA A 44 -2.52 -19.74 1.73
C ALA A 44 -1.71 -20.23 0.52
N GLU A 45 -0.51 -20.78 0.73
CA GLU A 45 0.39 -21.24 -0.34
C GLU A 45 -0.12 -22.52 -1.05
N THR A 46 -1.11 -23.22 -0.47
CA THR A 46 -1.67 -24.45 -1.06
C THR A 46 -2.89 -24.22 -1.95
N SER A 47 -3.35 -22.96 -2.09
CA SER A 47 -4.56 -22.62 -2.83
C SER A 47 -4.35 -21.42 -3.74
N GLU A 48 -4.60 -21.59 -5.04
CA GLU A 48 -4.55 -20.49 -6.00
C GLU A 48 -5.60 -19.41 -5.69
N ASP A 49 -6.76 -19.82 -5.14
CA ASP A 49 -7.84 -18.91 -4.73
C ASP A 49 -7.46 -17.99 -3.57
N LEU A 50 -6.38 -18.32 -2.84
CA LEU A 50 -5.87 -17.55 -1.71
C LEU A 50 -4.66 -16.68 -2.06
N ARG A 51 -4.34 -16.51 -3.34
CA ARG A 51 -3.20 -15.68 -3.79
C ARG A 51 -3.25 -14.24 -3.25
N HIS A 52 -4.42 -13.61 -3.22
CA HIS A 52 -4.55 -12.26 -2.64
C HIS A 52 -4.31 -12.27 -1.13
N PHE A 53 -4.85 -13.26 -0.42
CA PHE A 53 -4.66 -13.42 1.01
C PHE A 53 -3.19 -13.68 1.35
N HIS A 54 -2.51 -14.52 0.57
CA HIS A 54 -1.07 -14.80 0.67
C HIS A 54 -0.23 -13.52 0.63
N ALA A 55 -0.51 -12.64 -0.32
CA ALA A 55 0.18 -11.36 -0.43
C ALA A 55 -0.16 -10.40 0.71
N GLN A 56 -1.39 -10.41 1.21
CA GLN A 56 -1.79 -9.65 2.39
C GLN A 56 -1.06 -10.11 3.66
N LEU A 57 -0.76 -11.41 3.80
CA LEU A 57 0.05 -11.93 4.91
C LEU A 57 1.46 -11.35 4.87
N TYR A 58 2.14 -11.41 3.71
CA TYR A 58 3.47 -10.82 3.56
C TYR A 58 3.49 -9.31 3.78
N TYR A 59 2.52 -8.61 3.19
CA TYR A 59 2.41 -7.16 3.37
C TYR A 59 2.13 -6.79 4.83
N THR A 60 1.24 -7.50 5.52
CA THR A 60 0.97 -7.31 6.95
C THR A 60 2.21 -7.55 7.80
N HIS A 61 2.97 -8.60 7.49
CA HIS A 61 4.24 -8.88 8.17
C HIS A 61 5.23 -7.72 8.00
N LEU A 62 5.47 -7.26 6.77
CA LEU A 62 6.35 -6.13 6.47
C LEU A 62 5.95 -4.87 7.25
N LYS A 63 4.64 -4.58 7.32
CA LYS A 63 4.14 -3.45 8.13
C LYS A 63 4.37 -3.63 9.61
N ALA A 64 4.14 -4.84 10.13
CA ALA A 64 4.24 -5.11 11.56
C ALA A 64 5.69 -5.10 12.06
N THR A 65 6.65 -5.47 11.21
CA THR A 65 8.09 -5.42 11.52
C THR A 65 8.71 -4.03 11.30
N GLY A 66 7.89 -3.05 10.90
CA GLY A 66 8.36 -1.68 10.68
C GLY A 66 9.20 -1.52 9.41
N ALA A 67 9.08 -2.41 8.43
CA ALA A 67 9.80 -2.28 7.16
C ALA A 67 9.46 -0.99 6.39
N PHE A 68 8.39 -0.31 6.77
CA PHE A 68 8.02 0.99 6.21
C PHE A 68 8.00 2.11 7.26
N ASP A 69 8.55 1.89 8.46
CA ASP A 69 8.56 2.86 9.55
C ASP A 69 9.77 3.81 9.50
N ALA A 70 10.49 3.86 8.38
CA ALA A 70 11.55 4.82 8.19
C ALA A 70 11.00 6.23 8.45
N GLY A 71 11.67 6.93 9.38
CA GLY A 71 11.17 8.17 9.99
C GLY A 71 10.88 9.27 8.96
N ALA A 72 10.40 10.42 9.44
CA ALA A 72 10.16 11.61 8.64
C ALA A 72 11.47 12.24 8.11
N SER A 73 12.33 11.44 7.46
CA SER A 73 13.49 11.93 6.75
C SER A 73 13.02 12.48 5.40
N ASN A 74 13.61 13.61 5.02
CA ASN A 74 13.35 14.23 3.71
C ASN A 74 13.93 13.42 2.55
N ASN A 75 14.54 12.25 2.80
CA ASN A 75 15.17 11.39 1.80
C ASN A 75 14.61 9.96 1.83
N ILE A 76 13.49 9.77 1.12
CA ILE A 76 12.81 8.48 0.96
C ILE A 76 13.75 7.38 0.44
N ALA A 77 14.76 7.71 -0.38
CA ALA A 77 15.70 6.71 -0.90
C ALA A 77 16.64 6.17 0.20
N LEU A 78 17.10 7.03 1.10
CA LEU A 78 17.89 6.64 2.27
C LEU A 78 17.07 5.82 3.26
N ASP A 79 15.82 6.22 3.45
CA ASP A 79 14.84 5.54 4.30
C ASP A 79 14.55 4.11 3.83
N ILE A 80 14.37 3.91 2.53
CA ILE A 80 14.21 2.58 1.92
C ILE A 80 15.47 1.73 2.10
N ALA A 81 16.66 2.31 1.95
CA ALA A 81 17.92 1.58 2.12
C ALA A 81 18.10 1.11 3.57
N ASN A 82 17.80 1.96 4.55
CA ASN A 82 17.87 1.62 5.97
C ASN A 82 16.83 0.56 6.35
N ALA A 83 15.61 0.67 5.83
CA ALA A 83 14.55 -0.32 6.04
C ALA A 83 14.92 -1.71 5.49
N GLY A 84 15.64 -1.78 4.37
CA GLY A 84 16.14 -3.04 3.82
C GLY A 84 17.05 -3.80 4.80
N ALA A 85 17.93 -3.08 5.51
CA ALA A 85 18.83 -3.69 6.49
C ALA A 85 18.09 -4.24 7.72
N THR A 86 17.05 -3.55 8.21
CA THR A 86 16.20 -4.04 9.32
C THR A 86 15.35 -5.24 8.89
N MET A 87 14.83 -5.22 7.66
CA MET A 87 14.06 -6.33 7.10
C MET A 87 14.89 -7.61 7.06
N ASP A 88 16.15 -7.56 6.63
CA ASP A 88 17.01 -8.75 6.49
C ASP A 88 17.15 -9.55 7.80
N GLN A 89 17.13 -8.90 8.97
CA GLN A 89 17.16 -9.59 10.27
C GLN A 89 15.83 -10.29 10.59
N SER A 90 14.70 -9.66 10.30
CA SER A 90 13.36 -10.25 10.53
C SER A 90 13.09 -11.47 9.64
N LEU A 91 13.81 -11.58 8.53
CA LEU A 91 13.62 -12.63 7.54
C LEU A 91 14.36 -13.94 7.84
N LEU A 92 15.22 -13.98 8.85
CA LEU A 92 16.01 -15.17 9.19
C LEU A 92 15.15 -16.38 9.59
N ALA A 93 13.93 -16.16 10.05
CA ALA A 93 13.01 -17.22 10.45
C ALA A 93 12.35 -17.96 9.25
N PHE A 94 12.46 -17.43 8.03
CA PHE A 94 11.79 -18.02 6.86
C PHE A 94 12.72 -18.85 5.98
N ASN A 95 12.13 -19.81 5.27
CA ASN A 95 12.83 -20.51 4.18
C ASN A 95 13.20 -19.55 3.03
N ASN A 96 14.17 -19.95 2.21
CA ASN A 96 14.71 -19.11 1.13
C ASN A 96 13.64 -18.63 0.14
N SER A 97 12.65 -19.46 -0.20
CA SER A 97 11.59 -19.08 -1.14
C SER A 97 10.73 -17.94 -0.58
N ARG A 98 10.28 -18.08 0.67
CA ARG A 98 9.49 -17.05 1.38
C ARG A 98 10.29 -15.77 1.56
N ARG A 99 11.57 -15.87 1.95
CA ARG A 99 12.48 -14.72 2.05
C ARG A 99 12.55 -13.94 0.73
N MET A 100 12.78 -14.64 -0.38
CA MET A 100 12.87 -14.01 -1.70
C MET A 100 11.55 -13.32 -2.10
N ARG A 101 10.39 -13.94 -1.81
CA ARG A 101 9.07 -13.33 -2.11
C ARG A 101 8.83 -12.07 -1.29
N ILE A 102 9.15 -12.11 0.01
CA ILE A 102 9.01 -10.95 0.90
C ILE A 102 9.96 -9.83 0.48
N CYS A 103 11.23 -10.12 0.19
CA CYS A 103 12.20 -9.14 -0.31
C CYS A 103 11.73 -8.52 -1.63
N ASN A 104 11.27 -9.34 -2.58
CA ASN A 104 10.77 -8.86 -3.87
C ASN A 104 9.55 -7.93 -3.67
N GLY A 105 8.62 -8.34 -2.81
CA GLY A 105 7.46 -7.51 -2.43
C GLY A 105 7.86 -6.19 -1.80
N PHE A 106 8.79 -6.22 -0.83
CA PHE A 106 9.35 -5.01 -0.23
C PHE A 106 9.94 -4.08 -1.28
N TRP A 107 10.83 -4.56 -2.15
CA TRP A 107 11.45 -3.73 -3.18
C TRP A 107 10.43 -3.18 -4.19
N SER A 108 9.47 -4.00 -4.60
CA SER A 108 8.39 -3.60 -5.51
C SER A 108 7.51 -2.50 -4.91
N LEU A 109 7.17 -2.61 -3.62
CA LEU A 109 6.41 -1.62 -2.86
C LEU A 109 7.22 -0.34 -2.62
N SER A 110 8.49 -0.46 -2.25
CA SER A 110 9.41 0.67 -2.10
C SER A 110 9.59 1.44 -3.42
N ARG A 111 9.68 0.73 -4.55
CA ARG A 111 9.70 1.37 -5.88
C ARG A 111 8.38 2.08 -6.20
N LEU A 112 7.24 1.49 -5.82
CA LEU A 112 5.95 2.18 -5.93
C LEU A 112 5.93 3.45 -5.09
N ARG A 113 6.41 3.39 -3.84
CA ARG A 113 6.49 4.56 -2.97
C ARG A 113 7.36 5.67 -3.57
N LEU A 114 8.50 5.32 -4.17
CA LEU A 114 9.36 6.27 -4.88
C LEU A 114 8.65 6.90 -6.08
N ARG A 115 7.85 6.14 -6.83
CA ARG A 115 7.04 6.72 -7.93
C ARG A 115 5.98 7.69 -7.42
N LEU A 116 5.40 7.39 -6.26
CA LEU A 116 4.38 8.24 -5.60
C LEU A 116 4.97 9.44 -4.84
N SER A 117 6.29 9.64 -4.85
CA SER A 117 6.90 10.90 -4.35
C SER A 117 6.59 12.09 -5.28
N ILE A 118 6.19 11.80 -6.52
CA ILE A 118 5.75 12.78 -7.50
C ILE A 118 4.27 12.52 -7.76
N ALA A 119 3.52 13.58 -8.03
CA ALA A 119 2.11 13.47 -8.37
C ALA A 119 1.92 12.54 -9.58
N PRO A 120 1.00 11.56 -9.52
CA PRO A 120 0.62 10.79 -10.69
C PRO A 120 0.13 11.72 -11.80
N LYS A 121 0.49 11.45 -13.05
CA LYS A 121 0.01 12.26 -14.19
C LYS A 121 -1.52 12.28 -14.18
N LEU A 122 -2.12 13.47 -14.17
CA LEU A 122 -3.56 13.61 -14.29
C LEU A 122 -3.98 13.21 -15.71
N GLY A 123 -5.03 12.40 -15.83
CA GLY A 123 -5.61 12.05 -17.13
C GLY A 123 -6.06 13.29 -17.91
N ASP A 124 -6.02 13.22 -19.23
CA ASP A 124 -6.47 14.34 -20.08
C ASP A 124 -8.00 14.52 -19.98
N ASN A 125 -8.47 15.75 -20.15
CA ASN A 125 -9.88 16.09 -20.13
C ASN A 125 -10.24 17.14 -21.20
N ALA A 126 -10.68 16.65 -22.37
CA ALA A 126 -11.10 17.49 -23.48
C ALA A 126 -12.29 18.42 -23.16
N LEU A 127 -13.05 18.14 -22.10
CA LEU A 127 -14.18 18.97 -21.67
C LEU A 127 -13.74 20.15 -20.78
N CYS A 128 -12.49 20.19 -20.34
CA CYS A 128 -11.98 21.25 -19.47
C CYS A 128 -11.06 22.19 -20.26
N SER A 129 -11.55 23.40 -20.54
CA SER A 129 -10.82 24.45 -21.27
C SER A 129 -9.50 24.87 -20.63
N ASN A 130 -9.40 24.77 -19.29
CA ASN A 130 -8.21 25.13 -18.53
C ASN A 130 -7.48 23.91 -17.95
N HIS A 131 -7.62 22.72 -18.54
CA HIS A 131 -7.08 21.48 -17.94
C HIS A 131 -5.57 21.56 -17.67
N ALA A 132 -4.79 21.94 -18.68
CA ALA A 132 -3.33 22.04 -18.56
C ALA A 132 -2.86 23.20 -17.68
N HIS A 133 -3.63 24.29 -17.61
CA HIS A 133 -3.24 25.51 -16.89
C HIS A 133 -3.67 25.50 -15.42
N ASP A 134 -4.88 25.01 -15.12
CA ASP A 134 -5.45 25.02 -13.78
C ASP A 134 -5.42 23.64 -13.13
N CYS A 135 -5.86 22.59 -13.83
CA CYS A 135 -6.12 21.30 -13.19
C CYS A 135 -4.83 20.53 -12.89
N ILE A 136 -3.94 20.41 -13.88
CA ILE A 136 -2.66 19.70 -13.70
C ILE A 136 -1.81 20.37 -12.61
N PRO A 137 -1.52 21.68 -12.65
CA PRO A 137 -0.61 22.28 -11.66
C PRO A 137 -1.20 22.29 -10.25
N ARG A 138 -2.52 22.47 -10.11
CA ARG A 138 -3.18 22.41 -8.78
C ARG A 138 -3.20 20.99 -8.22
N TRP A 139 -3.35 19.97 -9.07
CA TRP A 139 -3.22 18.59 -8.66
C TRP A 139 -1.80 18.26 -8.17
N GLU A 140 -0.78 18.67 -8.91
CA GLU A 140 0.62 18.49 -8.53
C GLU A 140 0.96 19.18 -7.22
N LEU A 141 0.45 20.41 -7.05
CA LEU A 141 0.62 21.18 -5.83
C LEU A 141 -0.10 20.52 -4.65
N TRP A 142 -1.37 20.16 -4.80
CA TRP A 142 -2.14 19.49 -3.75
C TRP A 142 -1.49 18.16 -3.33
N TRP A 143 -0.98 17.38 -4.28
CA TRP A 143 -0.25 16.14 -4.00
C TRP A 143 0.98 16.40 -3.13
N ARG A 144 1.74 17.46 -3.45
CA ARG A 144 2.88 17.89 -2.65
C ARG A 144 2.45 18.29 -1.24
N ASP A 145 1.41 19.09 -1.11
CA ASP A 145 0.89 19.54 0.18
C ASP A 145 0.48 18.32 1.05
N VAL A 146 -0.10 17.27 0.46
CA VAL A 146 -0.41 16.01 1.19
C VAL A 146 0.85 15.29 1.69
N LEU A 147 1.93 15.32 0.93
CA LEU A 147 3.20 14.71 1.33
C LEU A 147 3.90 15.54 2.40
N ASP A 148 3.92 16.86 2.25
CA ASP A 148 4.54 17.80 3.19
C ASP A 148 3.81 17.77 4.54
N GLU A 149 2.47 17.83 4.55
CA GLU A 149 1.66 17.73 5.78
C GLU A 149 1.92 16.42 6.52
N ALA A 150 2.10 15.32 5.80
CA ALA A 150 2.40 14.05 6.43
C ALA A 150 3.80 14.01 7.05
N ALA A 151 4.79 14.62 6.38
CA ALA A 151 6.13 14.76 6.92
C ALA A 151 6.13 15.64 8.19
N ASP A 152 5.41 16.77 8.18
CA ASP A 152 5.27 17.69 9.31
C ASP A 152 4.62 17.03 10.54
N LEU A 153 3.66 16.14 10.32
CA LEU A 153 3.00 15.37 11.37
C LEU A 153 3.85 14.18 11.88
N GLY A 154 5.09 14.02 11.39
CA GLY A 154 5.94 12.88 11.70
C GLY A 154 5.36 11.55 11.21
N GLN A 155 4.39 11.59 10.29
CA GLN A 155 3.78 10.40 9.72
C GLN A 155 4.62 9.96 8.52
N GLY A 156 5.56 9.04 8.75
CA GLY A 156 6.32 8.40 7.69
C GLY A 156 5.38 7.68 6.73
N LEU A 157 4.96 8.34 5.65
CA LEU A 157 4.16 7.72 4.57
C LEU A 157 5.04 6.86 3.66
N SER A 158 6.08 6.22 4.19
CA SER A 158 6.97 5.32 3.45
C SER A 158 6.24 4.06 3.00
N ASP A 159 5.14 3.69 3.67
CA ASP A 159 4.20 2.68 3.20
C ASP A 159 3.34 3.22 2.04
N PRO A 160 3.48 2.70 0.80
CA PRO A 160 2.70 3.16 -0.34
C PRO A 160 1.18 2.90 -0.17
N GLY A 161 0.79 1.83 0.53
CA GLY A 161 -0.62 1.54 0.79
C GLY A 161 -1.23 2.54 1.76
N ALA A 162 -0.49 2.94 2.80
CA ALA A 162 -0.91 3.99 3.73
C ALA A 162 -1.06 5.35 3.03
N LEU A 163 -0.13 5.72 2.15
CA LEU A 163 -0.21 6.93 1.33
C LEU A 163 -1.47 6.93 0.46
N ILE A 164 -1.72 5.85 -0.29
CA ILE A 164 -2.90 5.73 -1.17
C ILE A 164 -4.20 5.86 -0.37
N ARG A 165 -4.30 5.20 0.79
CA ARG A 165 -5.48 5.30 1.68
C ARG A 165 -5.63 6.70 2.30
N ARG A 166 -4.53 7.42 2.58
CA ARG A 166 -4.59 8.82 3.03
C ARG A 166 -5.12 9.71 1.90
N VAL A 167 -4.56 9.62 0.71
CA VAL A 167 -5.04 10.36 -0.47
C VAL A 167 -6.53 10.09 -0.70
N GLN A 168 -6.96 8.82 -0.65
CA GLN A 168 -8.37 8.44 -0.79
C GLN A 168 -9.28 9.14 0.23
N ARG A 169 -8.83 9.31 1.48
CA ARG A 169 -9.58 10.04 2.52
C ARG A 169 -9.58 11.54 2.27
N ASN A 170 -8.44 12.11 1.89
CA ASN A 170 -8.29 13.55 1.70
C ASN A 170 -9.10 14.07 0.51
N ILE A 171 -9.32 13.24 -0.53
CA ILE A 171 -10.19 13.58 -1.66
C ILE A 171 -11.68 13.36 -1.36
N ALA A 172 -12.08 13.04 -0.14
CA ALA A 172 -13.51 13.03 0.24
C ALA A 172 -14.05 14.46 0.20
N GLU A 173 -13.25 15.42 0.66
CA GLU A 173 -13.52 16.85 0.58
C GLU A 173 -13.17 17.42 -0.81
N PRO A 174 -13.78 18.54 -1.23
CA PRO A 174 -13.41 19.22 -2.47
C PRO A 174 -11.92 19.57 -2.48
N ILE A 175 -11.22 19.25 -3.56
CA ILE A 175 -9.82 19.61 -3.68
C ILE A 175 -9.74 21.10 -4.00
N LEU A 176 -9.23 21.88 -3.03
CA LEU A 176 -9.09 23.32 -3.15
C LEU A 176 -7.70 23.68 -3.69
N GLY A 177 -7.64 24.60 -4.64
CA GLY A 177 -6.40 25.28 -5.00
C GLY A 177 -6.03 26.35 -3.96
N ARG A 178 -4.84 26.96 -4.09
CA ARG A 178 -4.37 28.06 -3.20
C ARG A 178 -5.32 29.24 -3.07
N SER A 179 -6.18 29.48 -4.07
CA SER A 179 -7.20 30.54 -4.04
C SER A 179 -8.45 30.16 -3.24
N GLY A 180 -8.51 28.96 -2.65
CA GLY A 180 -9.71 28.39 -2.03
C GLY A 180 -10.75 27.91 -3.04
N ALA A 181 -10.49 28.01 -4.34
CA ALA A 181 -11.39 27.54 -5.39
C ALA A 181 -11.19 26.06 -5.69
N VAL A 182 -12.31 25.34 -5.88
CA VAL A 182 -12.32 23.92 -6.26
C VAL A 182 -11.62 23.72 -7.61
N ILE A 183 -10.82 22.67 -7.73
CA ILE A 183 -10.20 22.29 -9.01
C ILE A 183 -11.31 21.89 -10.01
N PRO A 184 -11.38 22.48 -11.23
CA PRO A 184 -12.45 22.17 -12.19
C PRO A 184 -12.57 20.68 -12.55
N CYS A 185 -11.46 19.94 -12.55
CA CYS A 185 -11.40 18.50 -12.81
C CYS A 185 -11.50 17.63 -11.54
N ASP A 186 -12.09 18.11 -10.44
CA ASP A 186 -12.22 17.35 -9.17
C ASP A 186 -12.83 15.95 -9.38
N GLY A 187 -13.88 15.82 -10.20
CA GLY A 187 -14.47 14.52 -10.53
C GLY A 187 -13.51 13.54 -11.20
N LEU A 188 -12.65 14.03 -12.09
CA LEU A 188 -11.61 13.23 -12.74
C LEU A 188 -10.54 12.79 -11.73
N ILE A 189 -10.09 13.70 -10.87
CA ILE A 189 -9.10 13.40 -9.82
C ILE A 189 -9.66 12.32 -8.89
N ARG A 190 -10.91 12.45 -8.43
CA ARG A 190 -11.56 11.44 -7.59
C ARG A 190 -11.65 10.08 -8.28
N SER A 191 -11.98 10.07 -9.57
CA SER A 191 -12.00 8.83 -10.35
C SER A 191 -10.61 8.20 -10.44
N GLN A 192 -9.58 9.00 -10.70
CA GLN A 192 -8.20 8.55 -10.80
C GLN A 192 -7.68 7.99 -9.46
N VAL A 193 -7.98 8.62 -8.33
CA VAL A 193 -7.61 8.09 -7.01
C VAL A 193 -8.35 6.79 -6.71
N LYS A 194 -9.65 6.69 -7.05
CA LYS A 194 -10.39 5.42 -6.93
C LYS A 194 -9.75 4.31 -7.77
N GLN A 195 -9.32 4.64 -8.99
CA GLN A 195 -8.62 3.67 -9.84
C GLN A 195 -7.26 3.27 -9.24
N MET A 196 -6.49 4.24 -8.73
CA MET A 196 -5.21 3.97 -8.05
C MET A 196 -5.37 3.03 -6.85
N VAL A 197 -6.44 3.18 -6.07
CA VAL A 197 -6.78 2.26 -4.97
C VAL A 197 -7.06 0.85 -5.50
N ARG A 198 -7.88 0.73 -6.55
CA ARG A 198 -8.20 -0.56 -7.17
C ARG A 198 -6.96 -1.23 -7.73
N ASP A 199 -6.14 -0.49 -8.48
CA ASP A 199 -4.91 -0.98 -9.09
C ASP A 199 -3.90 -1.44 -8.03
N TYR A 200 -3.83 -0.73 -6.90
CA TYR A 200 -3.01 -1.16 -5.76
C TYR A 200 -3.52 -2.46 -5.15
N ASP A 201 -4.81 -2.53 -4.80
CA ASP A 201 -5.42 -3.70 -4.17
C ASP A 201 -5.36 -4.94 -5.09
N SER A 202 -5.55 -4.77 -6.41
CA SER A 202 -5.49 -5.87 -7.38
C SER A 202 -4.06 -6.30 -7.70
N SER A 203 -3.11 -5.36 -7.81
CA SER A 203 -1.70 -5.69 -8.12
C SER A 203 -0.90 -6.15 -6.90
N LEU A 204 -1.44 -6.07 -5.68
CA LEU A 204 -0.70 -6.40 -4.46
C LEU A 204 -0.11 -7.81 -4.53
N ALA A 205 -0.89 -8.78 -5.02
CA ALA A 205 -0.44 -10.16 -5.18
C ALA A 205 0.77 -10.29 -6.10
N ASP A 206 0.74 -9.61 -7.24
CA ASP A 206 1.78 -9.69 -8.27
C ASP A 206 3.12 -9.16 -7.77
N ARG A 207 3.10 -8.26 -6.78
CA ARG A 207 4.31 -7.67 -6.22
C ARG A 207 5.15 -8.68 -5.44
N PHE A 208 4.56 -9.76 -4.93
CA PHE A 208 5.25 -10.78 -4.14
C PHE A 208 5.63 -12.02 -4.96
N ILE A 209 5.33 -12.04 -6.26
CA ILE A 209 5.67 -13.16 -7.15
C ILE A 209 7.09 -13.01 -7.65
N ILE A 210 7.85 -14.10 -7.56
CA ILE A 210 9.17 -14.23 -8.20
C ILE A 210 8.91 -14.85 -9.58
N PRO A 211 9.35 -14.21 -10.68
CA PRO A 211 9.25 -14.76 -12.05
C PRO A 211 9.96 -16.11 -12.21
#